data_AF-A0A2V5N009-F1
#
_entry.id   AF-A0A2V5N009-F1
#
_cell.length_a   1.000
_cell.length_b   1.000
_cell.length_c   1.000
_cell.angle_alpha   90.00
_cell.angle_beta   90.00
_cell.angle_gamma   90.00
#
_symmetry.space_group_name_H-M   'P 1'
#
loop_
_entity.id
_entity.type
_entity.pdbx_description
1 polymer ?
#
loop_
_entity_poly.entity_id
_entity_poly.type
_entity_poly.pdbx_seq_one_letter_code
_entity_poly.pdbx_strand_id
1 'polypeptide(L)'
;MCLCDRCLALDKQYGQLNEDGKNVADRLLHFSKEIHDRLNPQFQDRYLGILVYAFQIELPKSAIPHPHHAGLICDMVWVYDHSRPWNDPTSSMNRHFYELVKGWGKLLPQFGYYDYYGHWTFPGPWGMVHKMREDLPAFRDLGGTFLMLEAQANFATQGLNHYVLAQLVWDLDADVDIAMEKFFQEYYGPVTKL
;
A
#
# COMPACT_ATOMS: atom_id res chain seq x y z
N MET A 1 10.63 -3.16 17.26
CA MET A 1 11.01 -4.58 16.98
C MET A 1 11.89 -5.11 18.11
N CYS A 2 12.07 -6.42 18.26
CA CYS A 2 12.93 -7.01 19.30
C CYS A 2 14.41 -6.60 19.11
N LEU A 3 15.08 -6.20 20.20
CA LEU A 3 16.47 -5.74 20.21
C LEU A 3 17.41 -6.68 20.98
N CYS A 4 17.00 -7.92 21.23
CA CYS A 4 17.87 -8.89 21.90
C CYS A 4 19.10 -9.23 21.04
N ASP A 5 20.17 -9.72 21.67
CA ASP A 5 21.45 -10.04 21.01
C ASP A 5 21.29 -10.91 19.77
N ARG A 6 20.38 -11.89 19.79
CA ARG A 6 20.08 -12.74 18.64
C ARG A 6 19.52 -11.96 17.45
N CYS A 7 18.60 -11.02 17.71
CA CYS A 7 17.97 -10.20 16.68
C CYS A 7 18.94 -9.17 16.09
N LEU A 8 19.80 -8.58 16.92
CA LEU A 8 20.84 -7.65 16.46
C LEU A 8 21.93 -8.39 15.68
N ALA A 9 22.31 -9.59 16.11
CA ALA A 9 23.24 -10.43 15.37
C ALA A 9 22.69 -10.81 13.98
N LEU A 10 21.41 -11.12 13.87
CA LEU A 10 20.75 -11.38 12.60
C LEU A 10 20.76 -10.16 11.67
N ASP A 11 20.43 -8.97 12.18
CA ASP A 11 20.48 -7.73 11.39
C ASP A 11 21.87 -7.45 10.84
N LYS A 12 22.91 -7.66 11.66
CA LYS A 12 24.30 -7.51 11.25
C LYS A 12 24.69 -8.44 10.10
N GLN A 13 24.13 -9.65 10.04
CA GLN A 13 24.37 -10.58 8.92
C GLN A 13 23.85 -10.03 7.58
N TYR A 14 22.79 -9.21 7.61
CA TYR A 14 22.24 -8.54 6.44
C TYR A 14 22.84 -7.14 6.19
N GLY A 15 23.87 -6.75 6.95
CA GLY A 15 24.50 -5.43 6.84
C GLY A 15 23.68 -4.30 7.47
N GLN A 16 22.69 -4.63 8.30
CA GLN A 16 21.91 -3.64 9.04
C GLN A 16 22.62 -3.28 10.34
N LEU A 17 23.12 -2.04 10.39
CA LEU A 17 23.93 -1.52 11.50
C LEU A 17 23.13 -0.61 12.46
N ASN A 18 21.89 -0.24 12.10
CA ASN A 18 21.05 0.51 13.01
C ASN A 18 20.43 -0.44 14.03
N GLU A 19 20.76 -0.25 15.30
CA GLU A 19 20.33 -1.10 16.41
C GLU A 19 19.10 -0.54 17.14
N ASP A 20 18.46 0.52 16.63
CA ASP A 20 17.26 1.14 17.21
C ASP A 20 15.95 0.39 16.91
N GLY A 21 16.02 -0.68 16.11
CA GLY A 21 14.88 -1.49 15.70
C GLY A 21 14.00 -0.84 14.63
N LYS A 22 14.52 0.18 13.95
CA LYS A 22 13.94 0.82 12.77
C LYS A 22 14.76 0.38 11.55
N ASN A 23 14.08 0.13 10.43
CA ASN A 23 14.62 -0.45 9.19
C ASN A 23 14.96 -1.94 9.35
N VAL A 24 13.92 -2.75 9.29
CA VAL A 24 13.96 -4.20 9.58
C VAL A 24 13.40 -5.06 8.44
N ALA A 25 13.38 -4.52 7.23
CA ALA A 25 12.90 -5.22 6.04
C ALA A 25 13.65 -6.54 5.81
N ASP A 26 14.98 -6.55 5.96
CA ASP A 26 15.78 -7.78 5.86
C ASP A 26 15.34 -8.85 6.86
N ARG A 27 15.08 -8.43 8.12
CA ARG A 27 14.62 -9.35 9.17
C ARG A 27 13.23 -9.91 8.88
N LEU A 28 12.35 -9.11 8.28
CA LEU A 28 11.02 -9.54 7.87
C LEU A 28 11.09 -10.60 6.76
N LEU A 29 11.94 -10.37 5.75
CA LEU A 29 12.15 -11.33 4.67
C LEU A 29 12.79 -12.63 5.19
N HIS A 30 13.75 -12.52 6.11
CA HIS A 30 14.31 -13.68 6.80
C HIS A 30 13.22 -14.46 7.53
N PHE A 31 12.40 -13.79 8.35
CA PHE A 31 11.31 -14.43 9.07
C PHE A 31 10.31 -15.12 8.12
N SER A 32 9.97 -14.47 7.02
CA SER A 32 9.08 -15.04 6.00
C SER A 32 9.66 -16.31 5.38
N LYS A 33 10.95 -16.29 5.02
CA LYS A 33 11.65 -17.46 4.51
C LYS A 33 11.68 -18.60 5.52
N GLU A 34 11.98 -18.31 6.79
CA GLU A 34 11.98 -19.29 7.87
C GLU A 34 10.60 -19.95 8.04
N ILE A 35 9.50 -19.21 7.86
CA ILE A 35 8.16 -19.81 7.82
C ILE A 35 8.01 -20.70 6.58
N HIS A 36 8.31 -20.16 5.39
CA HIS A 36 8.13 -20.86 4.10
C HIS A 36 8.85 -22.22 4.07
N ASP A 37 10.12 -22.25 4.49
CA ASP A 37 10.93 -23.49 4.52
C ASP A 37 10.36 -24.56 5.47
N ARG A 38 9.59 -24.16 6.48
CA ARG A 38 8.98 -25.06 7.48
C ARG A 38 7.53 -25.43 7.17
N LEU A 39 6.90 -24.82 6.16
CA LEU A 39 5.56 -25.20 5.74
C LEU A 39 5.54 -26.67 5.26
N ASN A 40 4.41 -27.34 5.47
CA ASN A 40 4.16 -28.61 4.81
C ASN A 40 4.30 -28.43 3.29
N PRO A 41 5.00 -29.32 2.57
CA PRO A 41 5.21 -29.20 1.12
C PRO A 41 3.96 -28.87 0.30
N GLN A 42 2.78 -29.37 0.69
CA GLN A 42 1.52 -29.07 -0.01
C GLN A 42 1.10 -27.59 0.05
N PHE A 43 1.67 -26.79 0.95
CA PHE A 43 1.39 -25.37 1.12
C PHE A 43 2.53 -24.46 0.64
N GLN A 44 3.68 -25.01 0.22
CA GLN A 44 4.85 -24.21 -0.16
C GLN A 44 4.67 -23.42 -1.48
N ASP A 45 3.69 -23.80 -2.31
CA ASP A 45 3.32 -23.09 -3.53
C ASP A 45 2.33 -21.92 -3.26
N ARG A 46 1.89 -21.75 -2.01
CA ARG A 46 1.00 -20.64 -1.63
C ARG A 46 1.83 -19.41 -1.29
N TYR A 47 1.32 -18.24 -1.67
CA TYR A 47 1.94 -16.98 -1.30
C TYR A 47 1.82 -16.70 0.20
N LEU A 48 2.93 -16.32 0.81
CA LEU A 48 2.98 -15.81 2.18
C LEU A 48 3.00 -14.29 2.14
N GLY A 49 1.84 -13.69 2.43
CA GLY A 49 1.64 -12.24 2.42
C GLY A 49 2.13 -11.57 3.69
N ILE A 50 2.92 -10.51 3.55
CA ILE A 50 3.32 -9.64 4.66
C ILE A 50 3.08 -8.17 4.30
N LEU A 51 2.59 -7.40 5.26
CA LEU A 51 2.45 -5.97 5.13
C LEU A 51 3.83 -5.29 5.16
N VAL A 52 4.18 -4.54 4.12
CA VAL A 52 5.38 -3.72 4.00
C VAL A 52 5.02 -2.31 4.48
N TYR A 53 5.18 -2.08 5.78
CA TYR A 53 4.68 -0.90 6.48
C TYR A 53 5.53 -0.54 7.71
N ALA A 54 5.52 0.73 8.10
CA ALA A 54 6.26 1.21 9.26
C ALA A 54 7.76 0.87 9.19
N PHE A 55 8.33 0.22 10.21
CA PHE A 55 9.77 -0.02 10.28
C PHE A 55 10.30 -1.05 9.26
N GLN A 56 9.44 -1.71 8.49
CA GLN A 56 9.83 -2.63 7.41
C GLN A 56 9.57 -2.07 6.01
N ILE A 57 9.24 -0.78 5.87
CA ILE A 57 8.85 -0.19 4.58
C ILE A 57 10.04 -0.01 3.62
N GLU A 58 11.23 0.22 4.18
CA GLU A 58 12.46 0.39 3.41
C GLU A 58 12.80 -0.86 2.59
N LEU A 59 13.51 -0.69 1.48
CA LEU A 59 14.00 -1.83 0.72
C LEU A 59 15.01 -2.65 1.55
N PRO A 60 15.04 -3.98 1.40
CA PRO A 60 16.04 -4.81 2.06
C PRO A 60 17.44 -4.45 1.56
N LYS A 61 18.43 -4.51 2.46
CA LYS A 61 19.84 -4.31 2.08
C LYS A 61 20.41 -5.49 1.33
N SER A 62 20.11 -6.71 1.78
CA SER A 62 20.70 -7.92 1.20
C SER A 62 19.85 -9.19 1.35
N ALA A 63 18.81 -9.18 2.18
CA ALA A 63 17.86 -10.28 2.24
C ALA A 63 17.10 -10.42 0.92
N ILE A 64 16.90 -11.67 0.49
CA ILE A 64 16.24 -12.01 -0.76
C ILE A 64 14.90 -12.67 -0.42
N PRO A 65 13.76 -12.16 -0.93
CA PRO A 65 12.46 -12.80 -0.74
C PRO A 65 12.44 -14.20 -1.38
N HIS A 66 11.77 -15.16 -0.75
CA HIS A 66 11.55 -16.47 -1.37
C HIS A 66 10.54 -16.35 -2.54
N PRO A 67 10.49 -17.30 -3.50
CA PRO A 67 9.68 -17.17 -4.72
C PRO A 67 8.16 -17.00 -4.51
N HIS A 68 7.66 -17.38 -3.32
CA HIS A 68 6.25 -17.25 -2.94
C HIS A 68 6.04 -16.20 -1.85
N HIS A 69 6.93 -15.21 -1.73
CA HIS A 69 6.72 -14.07 -0.85
C HIS A 69 5.78 -13.07 -1.53
N ALA A 70 4.72 -12.67 -0.83
CA ALA A 70 3.87 -11.57 -1.25
C ALA A 70 4.04 -10.38 -0.31
N GLY A 71 4.09 -9.18 -0.87
CA GLY A 71 4.23 -7.94 -0.11
C GLY A 71 3.05 -7.03 -0.37
N LEU A 72 2.54 -6.40 0.69
CA LEU A 72 1.49 -5.39 0.61
C LEU A 72 2.04 -4.06 1.12
N ILE A 73 2.42 -3.15 0.23
CA ILE A 73 3.00 -1.87 0.61
C ILE A 73 1.93 -0.89 1.05
N CYS A 74 2.18 -0.22 2.16
CA CYS A 74 1.35 0.84 2.71
C CYS A 74 2.23 2.02 3.06
N ASP A 75 1.82 3.23 2.72
CA ASP A 75 2.48 4.42 3.24
C ASP A 75 2.01 4.72 4.67
N MET A 76 2.88 5.34 5.47
CA MET A 76 2.55 5.86 6.79
C MET A 76 1.87 7.22 6.65
N VAL A 77 0.60 7.26 7.06
CA VAL A 77 -0.29 8.42 6.87
C VAL A 77 0.23 9.76 7.41
N TRP A 78 1.17 9.78 8.36
CA TRP A 78 1.73 10.99 8.97
C TRP A 78 3.04 11.50 8.34
N VAL A 79 3.59 10.83 7.33
CA VAL A 79 4.77 11.29 6.55
C VAL A 79 4.46 11.49 5.07
N TYR A 80 3.18 11.42 4.70
CA TYR A 80 2.69 11.39 3.32
C TYR A 80 1.88 12.64 2.96
N ASP A 81 1.99 13.10 1.72
CA ASP A 81 1.15 14.16 1.16
C ASP A 81 -0.11 13.56 0.54
N HIS A 82 -1.18 13.53 1.33
CA HIS A 82 -2.51 13.07 0.92
C HIS A 82 -3.18 13.96 -0.12
N SER A 83 -2.72 15.20 -0.30
CA SER A 83 -3.30 16.11 -1.28
C SER A 83 -2.88 15.81 -2.71
N ARG A 84 -1.92 14.89 -2.93
CA ARG A 84 -1.36 14.58 -4.25
C ARG A 84 -1.19 13.07 -4.48
N PRO A 85 -1.25 12.60 -5.73
CA PRO A 85 -0.77 11.29 -6.12
C PRO A 85 0.65 11.03 -5.63
N TRP A 86 1.00 9.77 -5.35
CA TRP A 86 2.36 9.47 -4.88
C TRP A 86 3.40 9.59 -5.99
N ASN A 87 2.99 9.48 -7.25
CA ASN A 87 3.84 9.65 -8.42
C ASN A 87 3.99 11.14 -8.85
N ASP A 88 3.33 12.09 -8.16
CA ASP A 88 3.46 13.51 -8.46
C ASP A 88 4.90 13.99 -8.18
N PRO A 89 5.67 14.41 -9.21
CA PRO A 89 7.07 14.79 -9.04
C PRO A 89 7.27 16.07 -8.22
N THR A 90 6.21 16.84 -7.98
CA THR A 90 6.21 18.07 -7.18
C THR A 90 6.01 17.80 -5.68
N SER A 91 5.56 16.60 -5.30
CA SER A 91 5.48 16.20 -3.90
C SER A 91 6.84 15.72 -3.40
N SER A 92 7.50 16.53 -2.56
CA SER A 92 8.75 16.11 -1.90
C SER A 92 8.51 14.98 -0.89
N MET A 93 7.34 14.95 -0.25
CA MET A 93 6.97 13.93 0.74
C MET A 93 6.74 12.57 0.09
N ASN A 94 6.12 12.52 -1.09
CA ASN A 94 5.76 11.25 -1.73
C ASN A 94 6.90 10.63 -2.54
N ARG A 95 7.96 11.39 -2.85
CA ARG A 95 9.09 10.93 -3.66
C ARG A 95 9.72 9.65 -3.11
N HIS A 96 9.92 9.58 -1.80
CA HIS A 96 10.51 8.39 -1.16
C HIS A 96 9.61 7.17 -1.33
N PHE A 97 8.30 7.32 -1.06
CA PHE A 97 7.35 6.24 -1.23
C PHE A 97 7.27 5.75 -2.68
N TYR A 98 7.30 6.65 -3.67
CA TYR A 98 7.34 6.25 -5.07
C TYR A 98 8.57 5.38 -5.41
N GLU A 99 9.75 5.71 -4.87
CA GLU A 99 10.94 4.85 -5.03
C GLU A 99 10.77 3.49 -4.35
N LEU A 100 10.13 3.44 -3.18
CA LEU A 100 9.82 2.20 -2.49
C LEU A 100 8.84 1.33 -3.29
N VAL A 101 7.76 1.90 -3.84
CA VAL A 101 6.79 1.18 -4.69
C VAL A 101 7.52 0.56 -5.90
N LYS A 102 8.36 1.34 -6.59
CA LYS A 102 9.16 0.83 -7.72
C LYS A 102 10.15 -0.25 -7.30
N GLY A 103 10.82 -0.09 -6.16
CA GLY A 103 11.80 -1.03 -5.67
C GLY A 103 11.17 -2.37 -5.30
N TRP A 104 10.10 -2.35 -4.50
CA TRP A 104 9.39 -3.54 -4.08
C TRP A 104 8.70 -4.25 -5.25
N GLY A 105 8.11 -3.51 -6.20
CA GLY A 105 7.52 -4.08 -7.41
C GLY A 105 8.51 -4.85 -8.30
N LYS A 106 9.80 -4.50 -8.25
CA LYS A 106 10.86 -5.26 -8.94
C LYS A 106 11.30 -6.52 -8.19
N LEU A 107 11.12 -6.55 -6.86
CA LEU A 107 11.58 -7.65 -6.00
C LEU A 107 10.55 -8.76 -5.85
N LEU A 108 9.26 -8.42 -5.91
CA LEU A 108 8.19 -9.32 -5.50
C LEU A 108 7.35 -9.81 -6.69
N PRO A 109 7.20 -11.14 -6.85
CA PRO A 109 6.34 -11.69 -7.91
C PRO A 109 4.84 -11.47 -7.64
N GLN A 110 4.46 -11.28 -6.37
CA GLN A 110 3.11 -10.86 -5.97
C GLN A 110 3.23 -9.64 -5.05
N PHE A 111 2.89 -8.49 -5.61
CA PHE A 111 3.00 -7.20 -4.96
C PHE A 111 1.66 -6.49 -4.92
N GLY A 112 1.27 -6.01 -3.75
CA GLY A 112 0.00 -5.34 -3.54
C GLY A 112 0.15 -3.96 -2.93
N TYR A 113 -0.87 -3.15 -3.10
CA TYR A 113 -0.95 -1.79 -2.58
C TYR A 113 -2.09 -1.66 -1.58
N TYR A 114 -1.77 -1.03 -0.46
CA TYR A 114 -2.69 -0.64 0.59
C TYR A 114 -2.63 0.87 0.78
N ASP A 115 -3.80 1.49 0.83
CA ASP A 115 -3.93 2.90 1.14
C ASP A 115 -5.21 3.19 1.91
N TYR A 116 -5.20 4.35 2.56
CA TYR A 116 -6.31 4.93 3.30
C TYR A 116 -6.92 6.04 2.45
N TYR A 117 -7.86 5.70 1.56
CA TYR A 117 -8.64 6.70 0.81
C TYR A 117 -9.75 7.31 1.65
N GLY A 118 -9.38 7.79 2.83
CA GLY A 118 -10.26 8.21 3.91
C GLY A 118 -9.48 8.26 5.22
N HIS A 119 -10.15 8.65 6.30
CA HIS A 119 -9.52 8.65 7.62
C HIS A 119 -10.54 8.34 8.71
N TRP A 120 -10.21 7.41 9.60
CA TRP A 120 -11.13 6.95 10.66
C TRP A 120 -11.41 8.02 11.73
N THR A 121 -10.47 8.94 11.98
CA THR A 121 -10.68 10.03 12.94
C THR A 121 -11.26 11.31 12.32
N PHE A 122 -11.42 11.37 11.00
CA PHE A 122 -11.92 12.58 10.33
C PHE A 122 -13.38 12.41 9.92
N PRO A 123 -14.35 13.04 10.61
CA PRO A 123 -15.76 12.81 10.33
C PRO A 123 -16.25 13.56 9.10
N GLY A 124 -15.49 14.52 8.55
CA GLY A 124 -15.91 15.37 7.43
C GLY A 124 -15.58 14.82 6.04
N PRO A 125 -15.89 15.59 4.98
CA PRO A 125 -15.53 15.23 3.61
C PRO A 125 -14.03 15.10 3.40
N TRP A 126 -13.59 14.00 2.80
CA TRP A 126 -12.18 13.71 2.56
C TRP A 126 -11.96 13.38 1.08
N GLY A 127 -12.05 14.36 0.18
CA GLY A 127 -11.96 14.11 -1.26
C GLY A 127 -10.57 13.61 -1.69
N MET A 128 -10.47 12.33 -2.09
CA MET A 128 -9.22 11.70 -2.54
C MET A 128 -9.31 11.17 -3.97
N VAL A 129 -10.36 11.56 -4.70
CA VAL A 129 -10.66 11.07 -6.04
C VAL A 129 -9.51 11.34 -7.02
N HIS A 130 -8.93 12.54 -6.96
CA HIS A 130 -7.79 12.94 -7.79
C HIS A 130 -6.53 12.10 -7.53
N LYS A 131 -6.36 11.59 -6.30
CA LYS A 131 -5.24 10.74 -5.92
C LYS A 131 -5.45 9.30 -6.40
N MET A 132 -6.60 8.69 -6.11
CA MET A 132 -6.87 7.30 -6.51
C MET A 132 -6.93 7.09 -8.03
N ARG A 133 -7.37 8.09 -8.80
CA ARG A 133 -7.38 7.99 -10.27
C ARG A 133 -5.98 7.92 -10.90
N GLU A 134 -4.94 8.40 -10.19
CA GLU A 134 -3.55 8.37 -10.67
C GLU A 134 -2.77 7.21 -10.04
N ASP A 135 -2.91 7.03 -8.73
CA ASP A 135 -2.16 6.03 -7.97
C ASP A 135 -2.45 4.60 -8.43
N LEU A 136 -3.72 4.26 -8.69
CA LEU A 136 -4.09 2.87 -8.97
C LEU A 136 -3.62 2.41 -10.37
N PRO A 137 -3.81 3.18 -11.46
CA PRO A 137 -3.20 2.83 -12.75
C PRO A 137 -1.67 2.85 -12.68
N ALA A 138 -1.06 3.83 -12.00
CA ALA A 138 0.39 3.88 -11.84
C ALA A 138 0.92 2.64 -11.08
N PHE A 139 0.21 2.15 -10.08
CA PHE A 139 0.58 0.93 -9.37
C PHE A 139 0.52 -0.32 -10.27
N ARG A 140 -0.54 -0.46 -11.09
CA ARG A 140 -0.64 -1.51 -12.11
C ARG A 140 0.56 -1.48 -13.05
N ASP A 141 0.91 -0.31 -13.56
CA ASP A 141 1.98 -0.14 -14.55
C ASP A 141 3.38 -0.45 -13.98
N LEU A 142 3.51 -0.39 -12.64
CA LEU A 142 4.72 -0.81 -11.92
C LEU A 142 4.77 -2.31 -11.58
N GLY A 143 3.82 -3.10 -12.08
CA GLY A 143 3.74 -4.54 -11.83
C GLY A 143 2.94 -4.92 -10.59
N GLY A 144 2.11 -4.01 -10.08
CA GLY A 144 1.14 -4.31 -9.03
C GLY A 144 0.18 -5.43 -9.43
N THR A 145 -0.11 -6.34 -8.50
CA THR A 145 -0.87 -7.58 -8.76
C THR A 145 -2.16 -7.69 -7.97
N PHE A 146 -2.28 -7.00 -6.83
CA PHE A 146 -3.51 -6.97 -6.04
C PHE A 146 -3.64 -5.66 -5.26
N LEU A 147 -4.85 -5.36 -4.81
CA LEU A 147 -5.17 -4.16 -4.04
C LEU A 147 -5.83 -4.58 -2.72
N MET A 148 -5.51 -3.90 -1.63
CA MET A 148 -6.20 -4.01 -0.35
C MET A 148 -6.40 -2.61 0.20
N LEU A 149 -7.51 -1.98 -0.15
CA LEU A 149 -7.72 -0.56 0.10
C LEU A 149 -8.69 -0.41 1.26
N GLU A 150 -8.29 0.35 2.28
CA GLU A 150 -9.09 0.50 3.50
C GLU A 150 -10.28 1.42 3.27
N ALA A 151 -11.45 0.99 3.76
CA ALA A 151 -12.64 1.81 3.84
C ALA A 151 -13.17 1.81 5.27
N GLN A 152 -13.61 2.98 5.74
CA GLN A 152 -14.24 3.16 7.04
C GLN A 152 -15.76 3.32 6.85
N ALA A 153 -16.55 3.04 7.88
CA ALA A 153 -18.02 3.17 7.80
C ALA A 153 -18.53 4.63 7.80
N ASN A 154 -17.79 5.55 7.18
CA ASN A 154 -18.06 6.97 7.08
C ASN A 154 -18.81 7.30 5.78
N PHE A 155 -19.85 6.54 5.45
CA PHE A 155 -20.53 6.59 4.14
C PHE A 155 -21.09 7.97 3.80
N ALA A 156 -21.58 8.72 4.80
CA ALA A 156 -22.17 10.03 4.56
C ALA A 156 -21.15 11.08 4.10
N THR A 157 -19.92 11.00 4.60
CA THR A 157 -18.91 12.04 4.38
C THR A 157 -17.76 11.60 3.49
N GLN A 158 -17.49 10.30 3.41
CA GLN A 158 -16.43 9.71 2.59
C GLN A 158 -16.99 8.74 1.53
N GLY A 159 -18.31 8.67 1.36
CA GLY A 159 -18.98 7.78 0.41
C GLY A 159 -18.57 7.98 -1.06
N LEU A 160 -18.26 9.22 -1.47
CA LEU A 160 -17.74 9.50 -2.81
C LEU A 160 -16.45 8.70 -3.08
N ASN A 161 -15.52 8.68 -2.12
CA ASN A 161 -14.29 7.91 -2.26
C ASN A 161 -14.60 6.42 -2.38
N HIS A 162 -15.47 5.89 -1.51
CA HIS A 162 -15.81 4.45 -1.55
C HIS A 162 -16.45 4.06 -2.88
N TYR A 163 -17.33 4.90 -3.42
CA TYR A 163 -17.98 4.66 -4.70
C TYR A 163 -16.96 4.65 -5.85
N VAL A 164 -16.17 5.71 -5.98
CA VAL A 164 -15.18 5.82 -7.06
C VAL A 164 -14.13 4.72 -6.95
N LEU A 165 -13.67 4.44 -5.73
CA LEU A 165 -12.74 3.34 -5.47
C LEU A 165 -13.31 2.00 -5.93
N ALA A 166 -14.58 1.72 -5.62
CA ALA A 166 -15.24 0.50 -6.05
C ALA A 166 -15.35 0.37 -7.59
N GLN A 167 -15.52 1.50 -8.30
CA GLN A 167 -15.47 1.50 -9.77
C GLN A 167 -14.04 1.20 -10.27
N LEU A 168 -13.04 1.89 -9.72
CA LEU A 168 -11.65 1.76 -10.17
C LEU A 168 -11.03 0.38 -9.90
N VAL A 169 -11.32 -0.24 -8.74
CA VAL A 169 -10.81 -1.59 -8.46
C VAL A 169 -11.44 -2.67 -9.34
N TRP A 170 -12.60 -2.38 -9.96
CA TRP A 170 -13.22 -3.23 -10.96
C TRP A 170 -12.64 -2.96 -12.36
N ASP A 171 -12.47 -1.69 -12.72
CA ASP A 171 -11.91 -1.24 -13.98
C ASP A 171 -11.02 0.00 -13.74
N LEU A 172 -9.70 -0.21 -13.80
CA LEU A 172 -8.71 0.85 -13.55
C LEU A 172 -8.68 1.93 -14.63
N ASP A 173 -9.25 1.66 -15.81
CA ASP A 173 -9.32 2.62 -16.91
C ASP A 173 -10.69 3.35 -16.97
N ALA A 174 -11.55 3.12 -15.96
CA ALA A 174 -12.85 3.77 -15.87
C ALA A 174 -12.75 5.30 -15.82
N ASP A 175 -13.65 5.98 -16.52
CA ASP A 175 -13.77 7.43 -16.48
C ASP A 175 -14.31 7.88 -15.11
N VAL A 176 -13.42 8.43 -14.30
CA VAL A 176 -13.73 8.84 -12.94
C VAL A 176 -14.67 10.05 -12.91
N ASP A 177 -14.66 10.94 -13.89
CA ASP A 177 -15.60 12.07 -13.93
C ASP A 177 -17.04 11.57 -14.17
N ILE A 178 -17.20 10.55 -15.04
CA ILE A 178 -18.49 9.85 -15.21
C ILE A 178 -18.92 9.16 -13.90
N ALA A 179 -17.99 8.49 -13.21
CA ALA A 179 -18.29 7.84 -11.94
C ALA A 179 -18.74 8.85 -10.87
N MET A 180 -18.11 10.01 -10.78
CA MET A 180 -18.51 11.08 -9.85
C MET A 180 -19.90 11.63 -10.19
N GLU A 181 -20.16 11.94 -11.46
CA GLU A 181 -21.47 12.46 -11.89
C GLU A 181 -22.58 11.46 -11.55
N LYS A 182 -22.37 10.18 -11.83
CA LYS A 182 -23.30 9.11 -11.46
C LYS A 182 -23.51 9.02 -9.95
N PHE A 183 -22.44 9.09 -9.16
CA PHE A 183 -22.56 9.13 -7.70
C PHE A 183 -23.41 10.32 -7.25
N PHE A 184 -23.18 11.53 -7.77
CA PHE A 184 -23.94 12.70 -7.37
C PHE A 184 -25.42 12.59 -7.71
N GLN A 185 -25.74 12.08 -8.90
CA GLN A 185 -27.13 11.84 -9.33
C GLN A 185 -27.84 10.79 -8.48
N GLU A 186 -27.19 9.66 -8.18
CA GLU A 186 -27.79 8.55 -7.43
C GLU A 186 -27.86 8.84 -5.93
N TYR A 187 -26.85 9.52 -5.38
CA TYR A 187 -26.73 9.76 -3.94
C TYR A 187 -27.50 10.99 -3.46
N TYR A 188 -27.41 12.11 -4.18
CA TYR A 188 -28.08 13.37 -3.82
C TYR A 188 -29.40 13.58 -4.57
N GLY A 189 -29.64 12.84 -5.65
CA GLY A 189 -30.81 13.00 -6.50
C GLY A 189 -30.63 14.09 -7.56
N PRO A 190 -31.67 14.33 -8.39
CA PRO A 190 -31.63 15.35 -9.42
C PRO A 190 -31.47 16.75 -8.81
N VAL A 191 -30.62 17.57 -9.43
CA VAL A 191 -30.48 18.98 -9.06
C VAL A 191 -31.80 19.70 -9.31
N THR A 192 -32.54 20.03 -8.25
CA THR A 192 -33.58 21.06 -8.33
C THR A 192 -32.88 22.40 -8.55
N LYS A 193 -32.99 22.96 -9.76
CA LYS A 193 -32.62 24.35 -10.01
C LYS A 193 -33.50 25.23 -9.10
N LEU A 194 -32.86 25.95 -8.16
CA LEU A 194 -33.47 27.00 -7.35
C LEU A 194 -33.84 28.20 -8.22
#